data_AF-A0A225DYQ8-F1
#
_entry.id   AF-A0A225DYQ8-F1
#
_cell.length_a   1.000
_cell.length_b   1.000
_cell.length_c   1.000
_cell.angle_alpha   90.00
_cell.angle_beta   90.00
_cell.angle_gamma   90.00
#
_symmetry.space_group_name_H-M   'P 1'
#
loop_
_entity.id
_entity.type
_entity.pdbx_description
1 polymer ?
#
loop_
_entity_poly.entity_id
_entity_poly.type
_entity_poly.pdbx_seq_one_letter_code
_entity_poly.pdbx_strand_id
1 'polypeptide(L)'
;MNAVATQNDDLDSVNNPRHPFGLPLGSVRGLMSLVICLFFWMVLLWPEADVKAPLAHFFLLSLVLMAFASSPSASIDGEQSSFTPWLLRVLFVGGSIAVVGFVAVQDPERLRNRLTPDQSEFAKWWGPFLASMASGFASGLFMRFILGRTTTVFQSLRAWFSVVGLLLLVLEIGMFVMLVTSRDKPGDFMQYWQAIELFVVAAYFGTRA
;
A
#
# COMPACT_ATOMS: atom_id res chain seq x y z
N MET A 1 17.44 -26.68 -48.36
CA MET A 1 16.04 -26.19 -48.32
C MET A 1 15.70 -26.01 -46.85
N ASN A 2 15.71 -24.78 -46.37
CA ASN A 2 15.48 -24.44 -44.96
C ASN A 2 14.02 -24.04 -44.80
N ALA A 3 13.25 -24.85 -44.07
CA ALA A 3 11.90 -24.49 -43.66
C ALA A 3 12.00 -23.52 -42.46
N VAL A 4 11.60 -22.28 -42.71
CA VAL A 4 11.47 -21.23 -41.70
C VAL A 4 10.22 -21.54 -40.86
N ALA A 5 10.44 -21.87 -39.58
CA ALA A 5 9.38 -22.00 -38.59
C ALA A 5 8.93 -20.60 -38.17
N THR A 6 7.88 -20.09 -38.82
CA THR A 6 7.20 -18.87 -38.41
C THR A 6 5.93 -19.20 -37.64
N GLN A 7 5.83 -18.57 -36.47
CA GLN A 7 4.59 -18.00 -35.92
C GLN A 7 3.71 -18.93 -35.08
N ASN A 8 4.05 -19.06 -33.80
CA ASN A 8 3.12 -19.43 -32.72
C ASN A 8 3.09 -18.40 -31.56
N ASP A 9 3.67 -17.21 -31.72
CA ASP A 9 3.78 -16.21 -30.64
C ASP A 9 2.47 -15.43 -30.34
N ASP A 10 1.45 -15.51 -31.21
CA ASP A 10 0.22 -14.72 -31.02
C ASP A 10 -0.79 -15.36 -30.04
N LEU A 11 -0.71 -16.67 -29.80
CA LEU A 11 -1.66 -17.38 -28.93
C LEU A 11 -1.37 -17.23 -27.42
N ASP A 12 -0.15 -16.85 -27.04
CA ASP A 12 0.23 -16.72 -25.64
C ASP A 12 -0.17 -15.37 -25.02
N SER A 13 -0.56 -14.39 -25.84
CA SER A 13 -1.03 -13.08 -25.35
C SER A 13 -2.44 -13.12 -24.74
N VAL A 14 -3.27 -14.11 -25.13
CA VAL A 14 -4.66 -14.24 -24.68
C VAL A 14 -4.74 -14.86 -23.28
N ASN A 15 -3.79 -15.72 -22.91
CA ASN A 15 -3.80 -16.45 -21.64
C ASN A 15 -2.99 -15.81 -20.51
N ASN A 16 -2.27 -14.72 -20.78
CA ASN A 16 -1.45 -14.06 -19.76
C ASN A 16 -2.09 -12.72 -19.37
N PRO A 17 -2.95 -12.68 -18.32
CA PRO A 17 -3.63 -11.46 -17.91
C PRO A 17 -2.62 -10.41 -17.43
N ARG A 18 -2.19 -9.55 -18.35
CA ARG A 18 -1.31 -8.41 -18.05
C ARG A 18 -2.10 -7.38 -17.26
N HIS A 19 -1.47 -6.83 -16.23
CA HIS A 19 -1.99 -5.64 -15.55
C HIS A 19 -2.13 -4.51 -16.60
N PRO A 20 -3.11 -3.59 -16.51
CA PRO A 20 -3.25 -2.51 -17.49
C PRO A 20 -2.01 -1.61 -17.61
N PHE A 21 -1.09 -1.64 -16.63
CA PHE A 21 0.20 -0.96 -16.67
C PHE A 21 1.34 -1.81 -17.26
N GLY A 22 1.07 -3.02 -17.75
CA GLY A 22 2.09 -3.97 -18.20
C GLY A 22 3.03 -4.48 -17.09
N LEU A 23 2.78 -4.08 -15.83
CA LEU A 23 3.63 -4.42 -14.70
C LEU A 23 3.39 -5.85 -14.21
N PRO A 24 4.44 -6.54 -13.69
CA PRO A 24 4.31 -7.87 -13.12
C PRO A 24 3.24 -7.93 -12.03
N LEU A 25 2.46 -9.01 -12.01
CA LEU A 25 1.44 -9.27 -11.00
C LEU A 25 2.10 -9.31 -9.60
N GLY A 26 2.01 -8.21 -8.86
CA GLY A 26 2.54 -8.10 -7.48
C GLY A 26 3.39 -6.86 -7.22
N SER A 27 3.91 -6.20 -8.26
CA SER A 27 4.68 -4.97 -8.12
C SER A 27 3.87 -3.83 -7.49
N VAL A 28 2.60 -3.69 -7.86
CA VAL A 28 1.73 -2.62 -7.37
C VAL A 28 1.49 -2.73 -5.87
N ARG A 29 1.31 -3.95 -5.34
CA ARG A 29 1.18 -4.17 -3.89
C ARG A 29 2.45 -3.76 -3.14
N GLY A 30 3.60 -4.15 -3.68
CA GLY A 30 4.89 -3.75 -3.11
C GLY A 30 5.11 -2.23 -3.18
N LEU A 31 4.70 -1.60 -4.29
CA LEU A 31 4.76 -0.15 -4.46
C LEU A 31 3.86 0.59 -3.47
N MET A 32 2.59 0.20 -3.33
CA MET A 32 1.69 0.79 -2.31
C MET A 32 2.27 0.65 -0.91
N SER A 33 2.81 -0.53 -0.58
CA SER A 33 3.46 -0.79 0.71
C SER A 33 4.66 0.13 0.95
N LEU A 34 5.46 0.35 -0.09
CA LEU A 34 6.62 1.24 -0.07
C LEU A 34 6.19 2.70 0.09
N VAL A 35 5.12 3.15 -0.57
CA VAL A 35 4.57 4.50 -0.40
C VAL A 35 4.04 4.71 1.02
N ILE A 36 3.31 3.75 1.58
CA ILE A 36 2.86 3.78 2.98
C ILE A 36 4.07 3.87 3.93
N CYS A 37 5.13 3.10 3.71
CA CYS A 37 6.35 3.20 4.51
C CYS A 37 7.10 4.52 4.32
N LEU A 38 7.16 5.03 3.08
CA LEU A 38 7.78 6.31 2.77
C LEU A 38 7.10 7.45 3.53
N PHE A 39 5.78 7.38 3.73
CA PHE A 39 5.05 8.32 4.59
C PHE A 39 5.60 8.29 6.02
N PHE A 40 5.75 7.11 6.64
CA PHE A 40 6.35 7.01 7.98
C PHE A 40 7.80 7.49 8.03
N TRP A 41 8.59 7.20 6.99
CA TRP A 41 9.97 7.69 6.92
C TRP A 41 10.00 9.22 6.84
N MET A 42 9.09 9.81 6.05
CA MET A 42 8.94 11.25 5.95
C MET A 42 8.56 11.87 7.30
N VAL A 43 7.55 11.30 7.98
CA VAL A 43 7.14 11.75 9.33
C VAL A 43 8.30 11.64 10.32
N LEU A 44 9.10 10.58 10.29
CA LEU A 44 10.23 10.38 11.19
C LEU A 44 11.42 11.31 10.90
N LEU A 45 11.69 11.60 9.62
CA LEU A 45 12.80 12.44 9.20
C LEU A 45 12.47 13.93 9.16
N TRP A 46 11.20 14.32 9.28
CA TRP A 46 10.80 15.72 9.29
C TRP A 46 11.50 16.51 10.42
N PRO A 47 11.98 17.74 10.20
CA PRO A 47 12.72 18.46 11.24
C PRO A 47 11.84 19.01 12.37
N GLU A 48 10.57 19.33 12.11
CA GLU A 48 9.69 19.96 13.12
C GLU A 48 9.17 18.97 14.16
N ALA A 49 9.24 19.33 15.45
CA ALA A 49 8.99 18.41 16.56
C ALA A 49 7.52 17.97 16.74
N ASP A 50 6.54 18.74 16.24
CA ASP A 50 5.11 18.53 16.56
C ASP A 50 4.34 17.72 15.50
N VAL A 51 5.05 17.11 14.56
CA VAL A 51 4.44 16.34 13.48
C VAL A 51 4.18 14.90 13.95
N LYS A 52 2.91 14.52 14.08
CA LYS A 52 2.48 13.15 14.44
C LYS A 52 1.98 12.39 13.22
N ALA A 53 2.24 11.08 13.19
CA ALA A 53 1.68 10.22 12.15
C ALA A 53 0.15 10.08 12.35
N PRO A 54 -0.66 10.23 11.29
CA PRO A 54 -2.10 10.05 11.40
C PRO A 54 -2.49 8.62 11.74
N LEU A 55 -3.57 8.45 12.50
CA LEU A 55 -3.97 7.15 13.02
C LEU A 55 -4.28 6.12 11.91
N ALA A 56 -4.93 6.55 10.81
CA ALA A 56 -5.27 5.67 9.70
C ALA A 56 -4.06 4.97 9.06
N HIS A 57 -2.90 5.63 9.04
CA HIS A 57 -1.67 5.04 8.49
C HIS A 57 -1.17 3.85 9.30
N PHE A 58 -1.42 3.80 10.61
CA PHE A 58 -1.08 2.63 11.42
C PHE A 58 -1.92 1.40 11.04
N PHE A 59 -3.19 1.62 10.67
CA PHE A 59 -4.03 0.55 10.12
C PHE A 59 -3.54 0.11 8.74
N LEU A 60 -3.22 1.06 7.85
CA LEU A 60 -2.61 0.75 6.54
C LEU A 60 -1.31 -0.03 6.69
N LEU A 61 -0.43 0.35 7.63
CA LEU A 61 0.81 -0.34 7.92
C LEU A 61 0.55 -1.77 8.41
N SER A 62 -0.40 -1.95 9.33
CA SER A 62 -0.78 -3.27 9.83
C SER A 62 -1.30 -4.18 8.71
N LEU A 63 -2.09 -3.61 7.81
CA LEU A 63 -2.62 -4.30 6.63
C LEU A 63 -1.49 -4.71 5.67
N VAL A 64 -0.55 -3.80 5.39
CA VAL A 64 0.65 -4.08 4.59
C VAL A 64 1.48 -5.21 5.20
N LEU A 65 1.73 -5.17 6.52
CA LEU A 65 2.48 -6.22 7.22
C LEU A 65 1.76 -7.57 7.13
N MET A 66 0.44 -7.59 7.32
CA MET A 66 -0.38 -8.78 7.15
C MET A 66 -0.34 -9.31 5.71
N ALA A 67 -0.33 -8.42 4.72
CA ALA A 67 -0.24 -8.80 3.31
C ALA A 67 1.14 -9.37 2.92
N PHE A 68 2.21 -8.90 3.55
CA PHE A 68 3.54 -9.50 3.40
C PHE A 68 3.62 -10.86 4.09
N ALA A 69 3.12 -10.97 5.33
CA ALA A 69 3.10 -12.21 6.09
C ALA A 69 2.26 -13.31 5.42
N SER A 70 1.16 -12.92 4.77
CA SER A 70 0.27 -13.85 4.06
C SER A 70 0.72 -14.20 2.64
N SER A 71 1.73 -13.52 2.09
CA SER A 71 2.26 -13.87 0.77
C SER A 71 3.22 -15.06 0.88
N PRO A 72 2.87 -16.26 0.38
CA PRO A 72 3.83 -17.35 0.30
C PRO A 72 5.02 -16.85 -0.54
N SER A 73 6.25 -17.06 -0.09
CA SER A 73 7.42 -16.79 -0.92
C SER A 73 7.23 -17.52 -2.24
N ALA A 74 7.12 -16.75 -3.32
CA ALA A 74 6.89 -17.22 -4.69
C ALA A 74 8.15 -17.90 -5.25
N SER A 75 8.63 -18.92 -4.55
CA SER A 75 9.86 -19.66 -4.87
C SER A 75 9.59 -20.95 -5.62
N ILE A 76 8.41 -21.12 -6.24
CA ILE A 76 8.01 -22.42 -6.82
C ILE A 76 7.84 -22.42 -8.35
N ASP A 77 7.51 -21.30 -9.01
CA ASP A 77 7.32 -21.29 -10.48
C ASP A 77 8.33 -20.38 -11.19
N GLY A 78 9.36 -21.03 -11.74
CA GLY A 78 10.66 -20.47 -12.17
C GLY A 78 10.71 -19.55 -13.41
N GLU A 79 9.73 -18.69 -13.67
CA GLU A 79 9.76 -17.81 -14.85
C GLU A 79 9.51 -16.30 -14.59
N GLN A 80 9.18 -15.88 -13.37
CA GLN A 80 9.13 -14.44 -13.06
C GLN A 80 10.46 -13.95 -12.49
N SER A 81 10.97 -12.84 -13.02
CA SER A 81 12.21 -12.20 -12.57
C SER A 81 12.17 -11.93 -11.06
N SER A 82 12.83 -12.81 -10.31
CA SER A 82 12.86 -12.82 -8.84
C SER A 82 13.43 -11.53 -8.24
N PHE A 83 14.07 -10.68 -9.03
CA PHE A 83 14.78 -9.51 -8.56
C PHE A 83 13.84 -8.40 -8.05
N THR A 84 12.76 -8.08 -8.77
CA THR A 84 11.90 -6.94 -8.41
C THR A 84 11.20 -7.11 -7.06
N PRO A 85 10.54 -8.25 -6.75
CA PRO A 85 9.90 -8.45 -5.45
C PRO A 85 10.92 -8.51 -4.32
N TRP A 86 12.11 -9.09 -4.57
CA TRP A 86 13.19 -9.14 -3.60
C TRP A 86 13.73 -7.74 -3.28
N LEU A 87 14.00 -6.93 -4.31
CA LEU A 87 14.49 -5.55 -4.15
C LEU A 87 13.49 -4.71 -3.34
N LEU A 88 12.19 -4.82 -3.63
CA LEU A 88 11.15 -4.12 -2.87
C LEU A 88 11.12 -4.53 -1.41
N ARG A 89 11.32 -5.82 -1.09
CA ARG A 89 11.42 -6.32 0.29
C ARG A 89 12.66 -5.77 0.99
N VAL A 90 13.82 -5.81 0.33
CA VAL A 90 15.08 -5.28 0.87
C VAL A 90 14.96 -3.78 1.12
N LEU A 91 14.37 -3.03 0.20
CA LEU A 91 14.19 -1.59 0.35
C LEU A 91 13.18 -1.26 1.45
N PHE A 92 12.08 -2.00 1.55
CA PHE A 92 11.08 -1.84 2.60
C PHE A 92 11.67 -2.12 4.00
N VAL A 93 12.29 -3.28 4.19
CA VAL A 93 12.83 -3.71 5.49
C VAL A 93 14.10 -2.93 5.81
N GLY A 94 15.04 -2.89 4.88
CA GLY A 94 16.33 -2.21 5.04
C GLY A 94 16.16 -0.70 5.21
N GLY A 95 15.29 -0.06 4.42
CA GLY A 95 14.98 1.36 4.57
C GLY A 95 14.31 1.67 5.90
N SER A 96 13.36 0.84 6.35
CA SER A 96 12.71 1.03 7.64
C SER A 96 13.68 0.88 8.81
N ILE A 97 14.53 -0.14 8.79
CA ILE A 97 15.57 -0.33 9.81
C ILE A 97 16.55 0.84 9.80
N ALA A 98 16.99 1.29 8.62
CA ALA A 98 17.92 2.41 8.49
C ALA A 98 17.33 3.70 9.06
N VAL A 99 16.09 4.05 8.69
CA VAL A 99 15.43 5.28 9.17
C VAL A 99 15.16 5.21 10.67
N VAL A 100 14.59 4.11 11.16
CA VAL A 100 14.31 3.93 12.59
C VAL A 100 15.60 3.94 13.41
N GLY A 101 16.64 3.22 12.97
CA GLY A 101 17.94 3.19 13.64
C GLY A 101 18.62 4.55 13.66
N PHE A 102 18.57 5.28 12.54
CA PHE A 102 19.10 6.64 12.45
C PHE A 102 18.40 7.59 13.43
N VAL A 103 17.06 7.59 13.45
CA VAL A 103 16.30 8.45 14.36
C VAL A 103 16.49 8.03 15.82
N ALA A 104 16.54 6.73 16.12
CA ALA A 104 16.76 6.23 17.48
C ALA A 104 18.13 6.67 18.06
N VAL A 105 19.15 6.81 17.21
CA VAL A 105 20.48 7.30 17.62
C VAL A 105 20.52 8.82 17.75
N GLN A 106 19.90 9.55 16.83
CA GLN A 106 19.93 11.02 16.86
C GLN A 106 18.99 11.64 17.89
N ASP A 107 17.77 11.12 18.01
CA ASP A 107 16.69 11.70 18.80
C ASP A 107 15.67 10.61 19.21
N PRO A 108 15.96 9.82 20.26
CA PRO A 108 15.11 8.71 20.66
C PRO A 108 13.71 9.16 21.13
N GLU A 109 13.59 10.38 21.66
CA GLU A 109 12.29 10.92 22.06
C GLU A 109 11.39 11.20 20.86
N ARG A 110 11.95 11.66 19.74
CA ARG A 110 11.22 11.83 18.49
C ARG A 110 10.55 10.54 18.03
N LEU A 111 11.21 9.40 18.18
CA LEU A 111 10.63 8.11 17.81
C LEU A 111 9.37 7.83 18.63
N ARG A 112 9.44 8.02 19.96
CA ARG A 112 8.30 7.83 20.85
C ARG A 112 7.18 8.83 20.54
N ASN A 113 7.52 10.10 20.34
CA ASN A 113 6.53 11.17 20.17
C ASN A 113 5.80 11.08 18.83
N ARG A 114 6.48 10.63 17.77
CA ARG A 114 5.89 10.55 16.42
C ARG A 114 5.20 9.23 16.09
N LEU A 115 5.65 8.12 16.69
CA LEU A 115 5.03 6.80 16.52
C LEU A 115 3.93 6.50 17.53
N THR A 116 3.73 7.36 18.54
CA THR A 116 2.59 7.24 19.44
C THR A 116 1.42 8.06 18.87
N PRO A 117 0.31 7.42 18.46
CA PRO A 117 -0.85 8.16 17.98
C PRO A 117 -1.43 9.04 19.09
N ASP A 118 -2.09 10.12 18.70
CA ASP A 118 -2.75 10.99 19.68
C ASP A 118 -3.90 10.25 20.37
N GLN A 119 -3.91 10.27 21.72
CA GLN A 119 -4.90 9.50 22.48
C GLN A 119 -6.32 10.00 22.26
N SER A 120 -6.48 11.31 22.03
CA SER A 120 -7.78 11.93 21.78
C SER A 120 -8.37 11.49 20.44
N GLU A 121 -7.53 11.46 19.40
CA GLU A 121 -7.87 10.97 18.08
C GLU A 121 -8.15 9.46 18.12
N PHE A 122 -7.31 8.69 18.81
CA PHE A 122 -7.48 7.25 18.99
C PHE A 122 -8.85 6.92 19.59
N ALA A 123 -9.23 7.57 20.69
CA ALA A 123 -10.52 7.30 21.34
C ALA A 123 -11.72 7.58 20.42
N LYS A 124 -11.63 8.60 19.57
CA LYS A 124 -12.72 9.03 18.68
C LYS A 124 -12.78 8.21 17.38
N TRP A 125 -11.64 7.95 16.75
CA TRP A 125 -11.56 7.47 15.37
C TRP A 125 -11.09 6.03 15.20
N TRP A 126 -10.64 5.37 16.28
CA TRP A 126 -10.28 3.95 16.22
C TRP A 126 -11.38 3.07 15.62
N GLY A 127 -12.62 3.21 16.12
CA GLY A 127 -13.77 2.43 15.65
C GLY A 127 -14.10 2.67 14.17
N PRO A 128 -14.30 3.93 13.75
CA PRO A 128 -14.54 4.26 12.34
C PRO A 128 -13.43 3.78 11.40
N PHE A 129 -12.15 3.95 11.75
CA PHE A 129 -11.06 3.47 10.90
C PHE A 129 -11.01 1.94 10.81
N LEU A 130 -11.18 1.24 11.93
CA LEU A 130 -11.26 -0.22 11.93
C LEU A 130 -12.44 -0.72 11.08
N ALA A 131 -13.61 -0.08 11.21
CA ALA A 131 -14.80 -0.40 10.42
C ALA A 131 -14.56 -0.12 8.92
N SER A 132 -13.92 0.99 8.58
CA SER A 132 -13.57 1.34 7.20
C SER A 132 -12.60 0.33 6.58
N MET A 133 -11.54 -0.04 7.31
CA MET A 133 -10.58 -1.07 6.89
C MET A 133 -11.27 -2.42 6.69
N ALA A 134 -12.06 -2.86 7.68
CA ALA A 134 -12.73 -4.16 7.63
C ALA A 134 -13.76 -4.23 6.51
N SER A 135 -14.56 -3.17 6.33
CA SER A 135 -15.57 -3.09 5.26
C SER A 135 -14.92 -3.00 3.88
N GLY A 136 -13.83 -2.25 3.73
CA GLY A 136 -13.04 -2.21 2.49
C GLY A 136 -12.52 -3.59 2.13
N PHE A 137 -11.83 -4.24 3.07
CA PHE A 137 -11.30 -5.59 2.88
C PHE A 137 -12.39 -6.62 2.54
N ALA A 138 -13.49 -6.62 3.30
CA ALA A 138 -14.64 -7.49 3.06
C ALA A 138 -15.29 -7.23 1.70
N SER A 139 -15.40 -5.97 1.28
CA SER A 139 -15.91 -5.59 -0.05
C SER A 139 -15.04 -6.18 -1.16
N GLY A 140 -13.71 -6.09 -1.03
CA GLY A 140 -12.77 -6.72 -1.98
C GLY A 140 -12.93 -8.24 -2.06
N LEU A 141 -13.10 -8.91 -0.92
CA LEU A 141 -13.36 -10.36 -0.86
C LEU A 141 -14.72 -10.73 -1.48
N PHE A 142 -15.77 -9.99 -1.15
CA PHE A 142 -17.11 -10.20 -1.67
C PHE A 142 -17.16 -10.04 -3.18
N MET A 143 -16.47 -9.02 -3.70
CA MET A 143 -16.31 -8.79 -5.13
C MET A 143 -15.61 -9.95 -5.83
N ARG A 144 -14.52 -10.45 -5.23
CA ARG A 144 -13.80 -11.64 -5.73
C ARG A 144 -14.69 -12.88 -5.75
N PHE A 145 -15.55 -13.03 -4.73
CA PHE A 145 -16.49 -14.13 -4.61
C PHE A 145 -17.57 -14.09 -5.70
N ILE A 146 -18.18 -12.93 -5.93
CA ILE A 146 -19.26 -12.78 -6.94
C ILE A 146 -18.73 -12.88 -8.37
N LEU A 147 -17.70 -12.11 -8.70
CA LEU A 147 -17.25 -11.98 -10.09
C LEU A 147 -16.33 -13.13 -10.53
N GLY A 148 -15.79 -13.90 -9.60
CA GLY A 148 -14.78 -14.91 -9.87
C GLY A 148 -13.40 -14.33 -10.19
N ARG A 149 -12.34 -15.09 -9.88
CA ARG A 149 -10.94 -14.62 -9.95
C ARG A 149 -10.43 -14.39 -11.38
N THR A 150 -11.02 -15.08 -12.35
CA THR A 150 -10.53 -15.16 -13.74
C THR A 150 -11.27 -14.22 -14.68
N THR A 151 -12.35 -13.57 -14.26
CA THR A 151 -13.12 -12.71 -15.15
C THR A 151 -12.38 -11.41 -15.44
N THR A 152 -12.44 -10.95 -16.69
CA THR A 152 -11.81 -9.70 -17.15
C THR A 152 -12.32 -8.50 -16.36
N VAL A 153 -13.62 -8.51 -16.02
CA VAL A 153 -14.26 -7.46 -15.20
C VAL A 153 -13.62 -7.37 -13.82
N PHE A 154 -13.44 -8.51 -13.14
CA PHE A 154 -12.78 -8.53 -11.82
C PHE A 154 -11.33 -8.04 -11.90
N GLN A 155 -10.58 -8.47 -12.91
CA GLN A 155 -9.19 -8.05 -13.08
C GLN A 155 -9.06 -6.55 -13.35
N SER A 156 -9.96 -6.00 -14.18
CA SER A 156 -10.03 -4.56 -14.47
C SER A 156 -10.35 -3.75 -13.21
N LEU A 157 -11.39 -4.16 -12.46
CA LEU A 157 -11.78 -3.45 -11.24
C LEU A 157 -10.69 -3.52 -10.16
N ARG A 158 -10.07 -4.68 -9.97
CA ARG A 158 -8.90 -4.83 -9.10
C ARG A 158 -7.76 -3.89 -9.48
N ALA A 159 -7.48 -3.75 -10.77
CA ALA A 159 -6.46 -2.82 -11.24
C ALA A 159 -6.86 -1.36 -10.95
N TRP A 160 -8.12 -0.98 -11.17
CA TRP A 160 -8.62 0.35 -10.81
C TRP A 160 -8.50 0.65 -9.31
N PHE A 161 -8.88 -0.29 -8.42
CA PHE A 161 -8.67 -0.12 -6.98
C PHE A 161 -7.20 0.15 -6.63
N SER A 162 -6.28 -0.52 -7.34
CA SER A 162 -4.84 -0.33 -7.14
C SER A 162 -4.37 1.07 -7.58
N VAL A 163 -4.88 1.57 -8.71
CA VAL A 163 -4.54 2.91 -9.22
C VAL A 163 -5.10 3.97 -8.30
N VAL A 164 -6.39 3.87 -7.98
CA VAL A 164 -7.08 4.85 -7.14
C VAL A 164 -6.44 4.87 -5.76
N GLY A 165 -6.20 3.71 -5.14
CA GLY A 165 -5.52 3.66 -3.84
C GLY A 165 -4.11 4.26 -3.87
N LEU A 166 -3.35 4.04 -4.95
CA LEU A 166 -2.02 4.63 -5.08
C LEU A 166 -2.08 6.15 -5.27
N LEU A 167 -3.03 6.63 -6.07
CA LEU A 167 -3.25 8.07 -6.25
C LEU A 167 -3.70 8.73 -4.94
N LEU A 168 -4.59 8.10 -4.17
CA LEU A 168 -5.03 8.60 -2.87
C LEU A 168 -3.84 8.74 -1.91
N LEU A 169 -3.00 7.69 -1.79
CA LEU A 169 -1.78 7.72 -0.98
C LEU A 169 -0.82 8.85 -1.37
N VAL A 170 -0.60 9.05 -2.66
CA VAL A 170 0.28 10.13 -3.16
C VAL A 170 -0.33 11.51 -2.89
N LEU A 171 -1.64 11.66 -3.07
CA LEU A 171 -2.36 12.89 -2.73
C LEU A 171 -2.33 13.16 -1.23
N GLU A 172 -2.48 12.15 -0.38
CA GLU A 172 -2.37 12.28 1.07
C GLU A 172 -0.96 12.75 1.48
N ILE A 173 0.11 12.19 0.90
CA ILE A 173 1.47 12.70 1.12
C ILE A 173 1.57 14.20 0.76
N GLY A 174 1.03 14.59 -0.39
CA GLY A 174 1.03 16.00 -0.83
C GLY A 174 0.24 16.91 0.12
N MET A 175 -0.97 16.50 0.51
CA MET A 175 -1.80 17.23 1.47
C MET A 175 -1.13 17.32 2.84
N PHE A 176 -0.50 16.25 3.30
CA PHE A 176 0.24 16.23 4.56
C PHE A 176 1.40 17.22 4.54
N VAL A 177 2.23 17.21 3.49
CA VAL A 177 3.32 18.19 3.32
C VAL A 177 2.77 19.61 3.31
N MET A 178 1.66 19.86 2.62
CA MET A 178 1.00 21.17 2.59
C MET A 178 0.51 21.59 3.99
N LEU A 179 -0.19 20.73 4.72
CA LEU A 179 -0.70 21.00 6.07
C LEU A 179 0.41 21.30 7.07
N VAL A 180 1.47 20.48 7.05
CA VAL A 180 2.64 20.67 7.90
C VAL A 180 3.34 22.00 7.57
N THR A 181 3.47 22.34 6.29
CA THR A 181 4.08 23.61 5.86
C THR A 181 3.23 24.82 6.27
N SER A 182 1.90 24.72 6.17
CA SER A 182 0.98 25.79 6.56
C SER A 182 0.80 25.92 8.08
N ARG A 183 1.26 24.93 8.87
CA ARG A 183 1.00 24.80 10.32
C ARG A 183 -0.48 24.79 10.68
N ASP A 184 -1.31 24.36 9.72
CA ASP A 184 -2.74 24.22 9.93
C ASP A 184 -3.03 22.90 10.66
N LYS A 185 -3.97 22.95 11.60
CA LYS A 185 -4.44 21.73 12.23
C LYS A 185 -5.26 20.93 11.22
N PRO A 186 -5.03 19.60 11.10
CA PRO A 186 -5.88 18.78 10.26
C PRO A 186 -7.32 18.85 10.78
N GLY A 187 -8.21 19.38 9.95
CA GLY A 187 -9.64 19.41 10.26
C GLY A 187 -10.28 18.02 10.13
N ASP A 188 -11.56 17.93 10.49
CA ASP A 188 -12.34 16.68 10.36
C ASP A 188 -12.33 16.13 8.91
N PHE A 189 -12.16 17.00 7.90
CA PHE A 189 -12.00 16.61 6.49
C PHE A 189 -10.88 15.58 6.29
N MET A 190 -9.73 15.76 6.96
CA MET A 190 -8.58 14.87 6.80
C MET A 190 -8.90 13.46 7.33
N GLN A 191 -9.70 13.36 8.39
CA GLN A 191 -10.11 12.08 8.97
C GLN A 191 -11.07 11.33 8.04
N TYR A 192 -12.02 12.03 7.41
CA TYR A 192 -12.88 11.40 6.39
C TYR A 192 -12.10 10.98 5.15
N TRP A 193 -11.16 11.80 4.69
CA TRP A 193 -10.26 11.45 3.59
C TRP A 193 -9.50 10.16 3.88
N GLN A 194 -8.87 10.09 5.06
CA GLN A 194 -8.15 8.92 5.52
C GLN A 194 -9.02 7.67 5.65
N ALA A 195 -10.28 7.83 6.10
CA ALA A 195 -11.22 6.71 6.14
C ALA A 195 -11.51 6.18 4.74
N ILE A 196 -11.72 7.05 3.75
CA ILE A 196 -11.96 6.67 2.34
C ILE A 196 -10.72 5.99 1.76
N GLU A 197 -9.54 6.56 1.99
CA GLU A 197 -8.28 5.98 1.56
C GLU A 197 -8.08 4.58 2.13
N LEU A 198 -8.27 4.44 3.45
CA LEU A 198 -8.18 3.17 4.15
C LEU A 198 -9.16 2.14 3.57
N PHE A 199 -10.39 2.54 3.26
CA PHE A 199 -11.37 1.67 2.61
C PHE A 199 -10.88 1.17 1.25
N VAL A 200 -10.44 2.10 0.38
CA VAL A 200 -10.04 1.80 -1.01
C VAL A 200 -8.80 0.90 -1.03
N VAL A 201 -7.79 1.23 -0.23
CA VAL A 201 -6.58 0.43 -0.12
C VAL A 201 -6.91 -0.94 0.47
N ALA A 202 -7.69 -1.01 1.54
CA ALA A 202 -8.11 -2.29 2.12
C ALA A 202 -8.91 -3.15 1.13
N ALA A 203 -9.79 -2.55 0.32
CA ALA A 203 -10.52 -3.23 -0.73
C ALA A 203 -9.58 -3.84 -1.78
N TYR A 204 -8.56 -3.09 -2.22
CA TYR A 204 -7.53 -3.63 -3.11
C TYR A 204 -6.87 -4.89 -2.51
N PHE A 205 -6.43 -4.83 -1.26
CA PHE A 205 -5.83 -6.00 -0.61
C PHE A 205 -6.83 -7.15 -0.42
N GLY A 206 -8.09 -6.86 -0.12
CA GLY A 206 -9.16 -7.86 -0.04
C GLY A 206 -9.38 -8.60 -1.36
N THR A 207 -9.25 -7.93 -2.52
CA THR A 207 -9.32 -8.64 -3.82
C THR A 207 -8.14 -9.60 -4.06
N ARG A 208 -7.07 -9.50 -3.27
CA ARG A 208 -5.82 -10.25 -3.43
C ARG A 208 -5.63 -11.35 -2.39
N ALA A 209 -6.23 -11.24 -1.20
CA ALA A 209 -6.34 -12.33 -0.24
C ALA A 209 -7.23 -13.42 -0.83
#